data_AF-A0AAJ3L9M1-F1
#
_entry.id   AF-A0AAJ3L9M1-F1
#
_cell.length_a   1.000
_cell.length_b   1.000
_cell.length_c   1.000
_cell.angle_alpha   90.00
_cell.angle_beta   90.00
_cell.angle_gamma   90.00
#
_symmetry.space_group_name_H-M   'P 1'
#
loop_
_entity.id
_entity.type
_entity.pdbx_description
1 polymer ?
#
loop_
_entity_poly.entity_id
_entity_poly.type
_entity_poly.pdbx_seq_one_letter_code
_entity_poly.pdbx_strand_id
1 'polypeptide(L)'
;MARAALNIVGKTGEKYFMDSMGGTDVGCYRKDVGVYCVTGSQGMVPYPPEDVGWGYTLHPSESRAEVETDFQDGLLTIYVTMRGAPYDLKTIITLHILVPDLPASQNPPIVSTTSAGDPQPLGDTAES
;
A
#
# COMPACT_ATOMS: atom_id res chain seq x y z
N MET A 1 1.93 3.15 9.00
CA MET A 1 2.32 2.39 7.79
C MET A 1 1.04 1.84 7.21
N ALA A 2 0.82 2.06 5.92
CA ALA A 2 -0.38 1.65 5.21
C ALA A 2 -0.10 0.39 4.40
N ARG A 3 -1.16 -0.34 4.04
CA ARG A 3 -1.07 -1.55 3.22
C ARG A 3 -1.20 -1.19 1.73
N ALA A 4 -0.47 -1.92 0.91
CA ALA A 4 -0.62 -1.89 -0.54
C ALA A 4 -0.49 -3.30 -1.13
N ALA A 5 -1.16 -3.53 -2.25
CA ALA A 5 -0.97 -4.69 -3.10
C ALA A 5 -0.19 -4.27 -4.36
N LEU A 6 0.90 -4.96 -4.67
CA LEU A 6 1.78 -4.68 -5.80
C LEU A 6 1.88 -5.91 -6.71
N ASN A 7 1.56 -5.73 -7.98
CA ASN A 7 1.73 -6.75 -9.00
C ASN A 7 3.01 -6.50 -9.80
N ILE A 8 3.88 -7.51 -9.89
CA ILE A 8 5.14 -7.48 -10.63
C ILE A 8 5.08 -8.47 -11.78
N VAL A 9 5.42 -8.03 -12.99
CA VAL A 9 5.54 -8.91 -14.17
C VAL A 9 6.80 -9.76 -14.04
N GLY A 10 6.67 -11.08 -14.07
CA GLY A 10 7.80 -11.99 -13.91
C GLY A 10 8.91 -11.86 -14.96
N LYS A 11 8.54 -11.65 -16.23
CA LYS A 11 9.52 -11.55 -17.32
C LYS A 11 10.43 -10.32 -17.21
N THR A 12 9.93 -9.19 -16.71
CA THR A 12 10.62 -7.89 -16.73
C THR A 12 10.93 -7.34 -15.35
N GLY A 13 10.22 -7.81 -14.32
CA GLY A 13 10.22 -7.24 -12.98
C GLY A 13 9.55 -5.87 -12.89
N GLU A 14 8.86 -5.43 -13.94
CA GLU A 14 8.17 -4.13 -13.96
C GLU A 14 6.86 -4.17 -13.16
N LYS A 15 6.47 -2.99 -12.66
CA LYS A 15 5.22 -2.79 -11.95
C LYS A 15 4.07 -2.89 -12.94
N TYR A 16 3.23 -3.92 -12.79
CA TYR A 16 2.02 -4.08 -13.59
C TYR A 16 0.87 -3.23 -13.06
N PHE A 17 0.63 -3.33 -11.75
CA PHE A 17 -0.48 -2.66 -11.08
C PHE A 17 -0.15 -2.48 -9.60
N MET A 18 -0.70 -1.45 -8.98
CA MET A 18 -0.62 -1.24 -7.54
C MET A 18 -1.93 -0.64 -7.04
N ASP A 19 -2.44 -1.19 -5.94
CA ASP A 19 -3.51 -0.61 -5.13
C ASP A 19 -2.94 -0.27 -3.75
N SER A 20 -3.18 0.94 -3.26
CA SER A 20 -2.50 1.48 -2.08
C SER A 20 -3.43 2.28 -1.19
N MET A 21 -3.38 2.00 0.11
CA MET A 21 -3.99 2.85 1.15
C MET A 21 -3.04 3.97 1.62
N GLY A 22 -1.84 4.05 1.07
CA GLY A 22 -0.79 4.99 1.46
C GLY A 22 -0.08 5.61 0.27
N GLY A 23 1.22 5.83 0.40
CA GLY A 23 2.07 6.28 -0.69
C GLY A 23 2.10 5.30 -1.88
N THR A 24 2.36 5.84 -3.08
CA THR A 24 2.44 5.07 -4.33
C THR A 24 3.80 5.17 -5.01
N ASP A 25 4.76 5.85 -4.38
CA ASP A 25 6.15 5.97 -4.83
C ASP A 25 6.91 4.67 -4.54
N VAL A 26 6.54 3.63 -5.27
CA VAL A 26 7.09 2.29 -5.17
C VAL A 26 7.63 1.88 -6.54
N GLY A 27 8.91 1.57 -6.61
CA GLY A 27 9.58 1.05 -7.80
C GLY A 27 9.77 -0.46 -7.72
N CYS A 28 9.84 -1.13 -8.86
CA CYS A 28 10.30 -2.52 -8.91
C CYS A 28 11.03 -2.83 -10.22
N TYR A 29 11.95 -3.80 -10.15
CA TYR A 29 12.74 -4.25 -11.29
C TYR A 29 13.24 -5.68 -11.08
N ARG A 30 13.58 -6.36 -12.18
CA ARG A 30 14.28 -7.65 -12.16
C ARG A 30 15.78 -7.41 -12.10
N LYS A 31 16.44 -7.93 -11.07
CA LYS A 31 17.88 -7.81 -10.85
C LYS A 31 18.67 -8.95 -11.51
N ASP A 32 18.14 -10.17 -11.44
CA ASP A 32 18.74 -11.37 -12.04
C ASP A 32 17.63 -12.43 -12.26
N VAL A 33 17.98 -13.59 -12.82
CA VAL A 33 17.06 -14.74 -12.95
C VAL A 33 16.50 -15.10 -11.59
N GLY A 34 15.18 -15.01 -11.45
CA GLY A 34 14.48 -15.29 -10.20
C GLY A 34 14.73 -14.26 -9.09
N VAL A 35 15.34 -13.10 -9.38
CA VAL A 35 15.60 -12.06 -8.37
C VAL A 35 14.90 -10.77 -8.76
N TYR A 36 13.95 -10.36 -7.94
CA TYR A 36 13.18 -9.12 -8.11
C TYR A 36 13.41 -8.20 -6.93
N CYS A 37 13.40 -6.91 -7.19
CA CYS A 37 13.65 -5.89 -6.18
C CYS A 37 12.49 -4.88 -6.17
N VAL A 38 12.13 -4.44 -4.98
CA VAL A 38 11.11 -3.40 -4.73
C VAL A 38 11.71 -2.32 -3.84
N THR A 39 11.58 -1.07 -4.27
CA THR A 39 12.03 0.14 -3.56
C THR A 39 10.84 0.99 -3.15
N GLY A 40 11.02 1.82 -2.11
CA GLY A 40 9.95 2.70 -1.60
C GLY A 40 8.89 1.97 -0.76
N SER A 41 9.02 0.66 -0.58
CA SER A 41 8.23 -0.11 0.40
C SER A 41 8.90 -0.09 1.78
N GLN A 42 8.13 -0.46 2.80
CA GLN A 42 8.57 -0.67 4.18
C GLN A 42 8.61 -2.16 4.52
N GLY A 43 8.85 -3.01 3.51
CA GLY A 43 8.84 -4.47 3.62
C GLY A 43 7.48 -5.10 3.32
N MET A 44 7.39 -6.41 3.55
CA MET A 44 6.14 -7.17 3.42
C MET A 44 5.16 -6.80 4.55
N VAL A 45 3.85 -6.89 4.28
CA VAL A 45 2.86 -6.82 5.35
C VAL A 45 3.13 -7.94 6.35
N PRO A 46 3.41 -7.63 7.63
CA PRO A 46 3.62 -8.64 8.64
C PRO A 46 2.34 -9.43 8.83
N TYR A 47 2.53 -10.70 9.09
CA TYR A 47 1.51 -11.72 9.10
C TYR A 47 0.85 -11.72 10.51
N PRO A 48 -0.48 -11.51 10.71
CA PRO A 48 -1.06 -11.58 12.05
C PRO A 48 -2.24 -12.56 12.18
N PRO A 49 -2.13 -13.63 13.00
CA PRO A 49 -0.90 -14.14 13.65
C PRO A 49 0.11 -14.64 12.59
N GLU A 50 1.24 -15.24 13.00
CA GLU A 50 2.22 -15.95 12.14
C GLU A 50 1.60 -17.05 11.24
N ASP A 51 0.25 -17.21 11.27
CA ASP A 51 -0.68 -18.01 10.46
C ASP A 51 -1.72 -17.20 9.57
N VAL A 52 -1.81 -15.84 9.55
CA VAL A 52 -2.77 -15.04 8.69
C VAL A 52 -2.26 -13.74 8.01
N GLY A 53 -1.05 -13.64 7.51
CA GLY A 53 -0.64 -12.58 6.56
C GLY A 53 -0.96 -12.91 5.11
N TRP A 54 -0.95 -11.86 4.30
CA TRP A 54 -1.36 -11.94 2.91
C TRP A 54 -0.17 -12.13 1.97
N GLY A 55 1.06 -12.11 2.52
CA GLY A 55 2.31 -12.52 1.91
C GLY A 55 2.38 -12.18 0.43
N TYR A 56 2.54 -13.22 -0.38
CA TYR A 56 2.46 -13.13 -1.83
C TYR A 56 1.45 -14.13 -2.38
N THR A 57 1.04 -13.93 -3.63
CA THR A 57 0.27 -14.91 -4.39
C THR A 57 0.90 -15.07 -5.77
N LEU A 58 0.94 -16.32 -6.24
CA LEU A 58 1.39 -16.68 -7.58
C LEU A 58 0.21 -17.08 -8.45
N HIS A 59 0.34 -16.89 -9.76
CA HIS A 59 -0.58 -17.47 -10.71
C HIS A 59 -0.57 -19.02 -10.61
N PRO A 60 -1.70 -19.72 -10.80
CA PRO A 60 -1.76 -21.19 -10.66
C PRO A 60 -0.76 -21.98 -11.54
N SER A 61 -0.38 -21.43 -12.70
CA SER A 61 0.63 -22.04 -13.57
C SER A 61 2.04 -22.05 -12.97
N GLU A 62 2.26 -21.30 -11.88
CA GLU A 62 3.54 -21.14 -11.20
C GLU A 62 3.52 -21.77 -9.79
N SER A 63 2.53 -22.63 -9.51
CA SER A 63 2.32 -23.30 -8.21
C SER A 63 3.48 -24.14 -7.67
N ARG A 64 4.52 -24.39 -8.48
CA ARG A 64 5.73 -25.11 -8.09
C ARG A 64 6.92 -24.19 -7.82
N ALA A 65 6.75 -22.88 -8.00
CA ALA A 65 7.77 -21.92 -7.64
C ALA A 65 7.73 -21.69 -6.13
N GLU A 66 8.91 -21.56 -5.55
CA GLU A 66 9.13 -21.24 -4.15
C GLU A 66 9.63 -19.80 -4.10
N VAL A 67 9.11 -19.02 -3.14
CA VAL A 67 9.45 -17.61 -3.00
C VAL A 67 9.96 -17.35 -1.58
N GLU A 68 11.12 -16.72 -1.52
CA GLU A 68 11.71 -16.16 -0.29
C GLU A 68 11.82 -14.65 -0.43
N THR A 69 11.75 -13.94 0.69
CA THR A 69 11.84 -12.48 0.72
C THR A 69 12.82 -12.01 1.79
N ASP A 70 13.58 -10.98 1.48
CA ASP A 70 14.51 -10.32 2.39
C ASP A 70 14.32 -8.81 2.30
N PHE A 71 14.27 -8.11 3.44
CA PHE A 71 14.11 -6.66 3.49
C PHE A 71 15.24 -6.04 4.29
N GLN A 72 16.13 -5.33 3.59
CA GLN A 72 17.30 -4.67 4.18
C GLN A 72 17.46 -3.29 3.55
N ASP A 73 17.76 -2.28 4.38
CA ASP A 73 18.06 -0.91 3.95
C ASP A 73 17.05 -0.30 2.96
N GLY A 74 15.75 -0.60 3.14
CA GLY A 74 14.68 -0.06 2.28
C GLY A 74 14.52 -0.78 0.94
N LEU A 75 15.22 -1.90 0.72
CA LEU A 75 15.12 -2.74 -0.47
C LEU A 75 14.49 -4.08 -0.10
N LEU A 76 13.30 -4.35 -0.64
CA LEU A 76 12.68 -5.67 -0.55
C LEU A 76 13.16 -6.50 -1.75
N THR A 77 13.91 -7.56 -1.47
CA THR A 77 14.37 -8.52 -2.48
C THR A 77 13.51 -9.78 -2.42
N ILE A 78 13.07 -10.24 -3.58
CA ILE A 78 12.26 -11.44 -3.76
C ILE A 78 13.10 -12.44 -4.55
N TYR A 79 13.32 -13.60 -3.96
CA TYR A 79 14.02 -14.73 -4.58
C TYR A 79 12.99 -15.77 -4.98
N VAL A 80 13.01 -16.17 -6.23
CA VAL A 80 12.11 -17.17 -6.80
C VAL A 80 12.94 -18.33 -7.32
N THR A 81 12.62 -19.52 -6.83
CA THR A 81 13.24 -20.76 -7.31
C THR A 81 12.19 -21.74 -7.78
N MET A 82 12.58 -22.70 -8.62
CA MET A 82 11.76 -23.85 -8.98
C MET A 82 12.66 -25.08 -8.98
N ARG A 83 12.37 -26.04 -8.09
CA ARG A 83 13.20 -27.24 -7.89
C ARG A 83 14.64 -26.89 -7.50
N GLY A 84 14.81 -25.89 -6.64
CA GLY A 84 16.11 -25.45 -6.13
C GLY A 84 16.98 -24.64 -7.10
N ALA A 85 16.50 -24.31 -8.29
CA ALA A 85 17.21 -23.44 -9.24
C ALA A 85 16.50 -22.08 -9.36
N PRO A 86 17.23 -20.96 -9.54
CA PRO A 86 16.62 -19.66 -9.80
C PRO A 86 15.66 -19.71 -10.99
N TYR A 87 14.48 -19.13 -10.84
CA TYR A 87 13.40 -19.25 -11.82
C TYR A 87 12.71 -17.90 -12.04
N ASP A 88 12.72 -17.43 -13.29
CA ASP A 88 11.88 -16.31 -13.68
C ASP A 88 10.42 -16.72 -13.77
N LEU A 89 9.58 -15.96 -13.10
CA LEU A 89 8.13 -16.07 -13.23
C LEU A 89 7.74 -15.74 -14.68
N LYS A 90 6.81 -16.49 -15.22
CA LYS A 90 6.27 -16.30 -16.57
C LYS A 90 5.07 -15.37 -16.58
N THR A 91 4.47 -15.13 -15.42
CA THR A 91 3.23 -14.38 -15.28
C THR A 91 3.41 -13.18 -14.35
N ILE A 92 2.66 -13.11 -13.26
CA ILE A 92 2.65 -12.04 -12.28
C ILE A 92 2.73 -12.65 -10.88
N ILE A 93 3.50 -12.00 -10.00
CA ILE A 93 3.40 -12.17 -8.55
C ILE A 93 2.68 -10.96 -7.94
N THR A 94 1.74 -11.24 -7.05
CA THR A 94 1.10 -10.22 -6.21
C THR A 94 1.78 -10.21 -4.86
N LEU A 95 2.30 -9.06 -4.43
CA LEU A 95 2.90 -8.85 -3.12
C LEU A 95 1.99 -7.96 -2.27
N HIS A 96 1.82 -8.32 -1.00
CA HIS A 96 1.24 -7.42 -0.01
C HIS A 96 2.37 -6.76 0.77
N ILE A 97 2.54 -5.45 0.57
CA ILE A 97 3.64 -4.66 1.13
C ILE A 97 3.13 -3.54 2.05
N LEU A 98 4.01 -3.07 2.93
CA LEU A 98 3.81 -1.84 3.67
C LEU A 98 4.38 -0.66 2.88
N VAL A 99 3.69 0.48 2.97
CA VAL A 99 4.10 1.76 2.38
C VAL A 99 3.89 2.89 3.38
N PRO A 100 4.56 4.04 3.21
CA PRO A 100 4.33 5.22 4.05
C PRO A 100 2.85 5.63 4.06
N ASP A 101 2.35 6.11 5.21
CA ASP A 101 1.01 6.67 5.29
C ASP A 101 0.92 7.96 4.45
N LEU A 102 -0.27 8.26 3.95
CA LEU A 102 -0.52 9.59 3.40
C LEU A 102 -0.50 10.63 4.54
N PRO A 103 0.02 11.84 4.29
CA PRO A 103 -0.06 12.92 5.27
C PRO A 103 -1.53 13.18 5.62
N ALA A 104 -1.81 13.41 6.91
CA ALA A 104 -3.16 13.73 7.35
C ALA A 104 -3.66 14.96 6.59
N SER A 105 -4.79 14.82 5.88
CA SER A 105 -5.47 15.95 5.27
C SER A 105 -5.77 16.97 6.37
N GLN A 106 -5.17 18.16 6.28
CA GLN A 106 -5.61 19.28 7.10
C GLN A 106 -7.01 19.66 6.60
N ASN A 107 -8.04 19.25 7.32
CA ASN A 107 -9.37 19.79 7.08
C ASN A 107 -9.27 21.32 7.18
N PRO A 108 -9.76 22.07 6.17
CA PRO A 108 -9.87 23.51 6.34
C PRO A 108 -10.70 23.79 7.59
N PRO A 109 -10.34 24.81 8.39
CA PRO A 109 -11.12 25.16 9.57
C PRO A 109 -12.57 25.36 9.15
N ILE A 110 -13.48 24.63 9.79
CA ILE A 110 -14.91 24.89 9.67
C ILE A 110 -15.12 26.29 10.21
N VAL A 111 -15.27 27.27 9.32
CA VAL A 111 -15.64 28.62 9.70
C VAL A 111 -17.09 28.53 10.16
N SER A 112 -17.31 28.47 11.47
CA SER A 112 -18.64 28.67 12.04
C SER A 112 -19.08 30.07 11.64
N THR A 113 -19.91 30.18 10.62
CA THR A 113 -20.64 31.42 10.32
C THR A 113 -21.62 31.62 11.48
N THR A 114 -21.21 32.39 12.49
CA THR A 114 -22.14 33.00 13.43
C THR A 114 -23.10 33.83 12.60
N SER A 115 -24.34 33.36 12.48
CA SER A 115 -25.41 34.10 11.83
C SER A 115 -25.65 35.39 12.61
N ALA A 116 -25.36 36.53 11.98
CA ALA A 116 -25.65 37.86 12.52
C ALA A 116 -27.03 38.34 12.02
N GLY A 117 -27.88 38.76 12.96
CA GLY A 117 -29.08 39.59 12.79
C GLY A 117 -30.41 38.82 12.72
N ASP A 118 -31.26 38.76 13.77
CA ASP A 118 -32.16 39.76 14.43
C ASP A 118 -33.58 39.80 13.82
N PRO A 119 -34.68 40.20 14.53
CA PRO A 119 -34.71 41.06 15.72
C PRO A 119 -35.62 40.64 16.90
N GLN A 120 -35.39 41.33 18.02
CA GLN A 120 -36.21 41.43 19.22
C GLN A 120 -37.52 42.22 18.95
N PRO A 121 -38.72 41.77 19.38
CA PRO A 121 -39.91 42.62 19.32
C PRO A 121 -39.94 43.64 20.48
N LEU A 122 -40.32 44.86 20.10
CA LEU A 122 -40.52 46.07 20.90
C LEU A 122 -41.26 45.84 22.22
N GLY A 123 -40.78 46.49 23.28
CA GLY A 123 -41.62 46.85 24.41
C GLY A 123 -42.42 48.12 24.08
N ASP A 124 -43.67 48.16 24.53
CA ASP A 124 -44.43 49.40 24.75
C ASP A 124 -45.07 49.34 26.15
N THR A 125 -44.44 50.10 27.05
CA THR A 125 -44.98 51.12 27.98
C THR A 125 -46.39 50.97 28.59
N ALA A 126 -46.38 50.85 29.93
CA ALA A 126 -47.20 51.50 30.97
C ALA A 126 -48.75 51.38 31.03
N GLU A 127 -49.16 50.84 32.18
CA GLU A 127 -50.32 51.15 33.04
C GLU A 127 -51.05 52.49 32.84
N SER A 128 -52.38 52.43 32.72
CA SER A 128 -53.38 53.23 33.45
C SER A 128 -54.76 52.57 33.36
#